data_AF-A0A936J5V6-F1
#
_entry.id   AF-A0A936J5V6-F1
#
_cell.length_a   1.000
_cell.length_b   1.000
_cell.length_c   1.000
_cell.angle_alpha   90.00
_cell.angle_beta   90.00
_cell.angle_gamma   90.00
#
_symmetry.space_group_name_H-M   'P 1'
#
loop_
_entity.id
_entity.type
_entity.pdbx_description
1 polymer ?
#
loop_
_entity_poly.entity_id
_entity_poly.type
_entity_poly.pdbx_seq_one_letter_code
_entity_poly.pdbx_strand_id
1 'polypeptide(L)'
;MKFEKEETFALYKRLISLYPRDFKERFGESMEQTFSDLCNEQSNVKGRLSLQFVVSTFVETSAGVVKENLDKVNGANPMNYWLKNVVIAGLISFFLAVLFTFGTFFSDNPGKQLSEFSFPVLDFFRGWLIQTIVFTFIVSGLRSGESVSAKNLVTTLAAAGVFGLLLIAPFAFMEYWNNPVIQSGESPFPLMLFLGLWLTPVMLFLVATPIVRSFWSGASVLERPISLALRMLFLLFLSLLWLNLIRDQMPCFLGGVPGCD
;
A
#
# COMPACT_ATOMS: atom_id res chain seq x y z
N MET A 1 -18.42 18.09 1.35
CA MET A 1 -17.10 18.73 1.48
C MET A 1 -16.88 19.71 0.34
N LYS A 2 -16.35 20.92 0.61
CA LYS A 2 -16.00 21.92 -0.41
C LYS A 2 -14.50 21.88 -0.61
N PHE A 3 -14.03 21.68 -1.84
CA PHE A 3 -12.61 21.85 -2.17
C PHE A 3 -12.41 23.26 -2.71
N GLU A 4 -11.47 23.99 -2.13
CA GLU A 4 -11.06 25.27 -2.69
C GLU A 4 -10.25 25.03 -3.96
N LYS A 5 -10.61 25.79 -5.00
CA LYS A 5 -9.99 25.67 -6.32
C LYS A 5 -8.48 25.93 -6.26
N GLU A 6 -8.07 26.90 -5.45
CA GLU A 6 -6.66 27.31 -5.32
C GLU A 6 -5.80 26.20 -4.68
N GLU A 7 -6.27 25.59 -3.59
CA GLU A 7 -5.57 24.47 -2.94
C GLU A 7 -5.43 23.26 -3.86
N THR A 8 -6.52 22.91 -4.57
CA THR A 8 -6.54 21.78 -5.50
C THR A 8 -5.58 22.01 -6.68
N PHE A 9 -5.54 23.24 -7.20
CA PHE A 9 -4.65 23.63 -8.29
C PHE A 9 -3.17 23.60 -7.86
N ALA A 10 -2.86 24.07 -6.65
CA ALA A 10 -1.50 24.01 -6.10
C ALA A 10 -0.99 22.57 -5.97
N LEU A 11 -1.84 21.65 -5.50
CA LEU A 11 -1.52 20.22 -5.40
C LEU A 11 -1.31 19.59 -6.78
N TYR A 12 -2.16 19.91 -7.75
CA TYR A 12 -2.04 19.41 -9.11
C TYR A 12 -0.75 19.89 -9.81
N LYS A 13 -0.37 21.16 -9.61
CA LYS A 13 0.90 21.70 -10.10
C LYS A 13 2.10 20.96 -9.51
N ARG A 14 2.03 20.62 -8.22
CA ARG A 14 3.05 19.82 -7.54
C ARG A 14 3.12 18.40 -8.11
N LEU A 15 1.98 17.82 -8.50
CA LEU A 15 1.92 16.51 -9.16
C LEU A 15 2.57 16.56 -10.56
N ILE A 16 2.26 17.58 -11.38
CA ILE A 16 2.88 17.76 -12.70
C ILE A 16 4.40 17.92 -12.59
N SER A 17 4.90 18.53 -11.51
CA SER A 17 6.33 18.70 -11.30
C SER A 17 7.12 17.38 -11.17
N LEU A 18 6.42 16.26 -10.93
CA LEU A 18 7.01 14.91 -10.84
C LEU A 18 7.21 14.24 -12.21
N TYR A 19 6.69 14.79 -13.30
CA TYR A 19 6.98 14.29 -14.64
C TYR A 19 8.46 14.50 -15.02
N PRO A 20 9.03 13.64 -15.87
CA PRO A 20 10.34 13.87 -16.47
C PRO A 20 10.39 15.22 -17.20
N ARG A 21 11.53 15.92 -17.14
CA ARG A 21 11.71 17.27 -17.72
C ARG A 21 11.21 17.38 -19.16
N ASP A 22 11.60 16.43 -20.02
CA ASP A 22 11.25 16.43 -21.45
C ASP A 22 9.74 16.37 -21.72
N PHE A 23 9.00 15.68 -20.84
CA PHE A 23 7.53 15.56 -20.92
C PHE A 23 6.86 16.80 -20.33
N LYS A 24 7.39 17.28 -19.19
CA LYS A 24 6.90 18.50 -18.54
C LYS A 24 7.03 19.74 -19.43
N GLU A 25 8.14 19.88 -20.15
CA GLU A 25 8.37 21.01 -21.06
C GLU A 25 7.41 20.98 -22.26
N ARG A 26 7.01 19.79 -22.71
CA ARG A 26 6.08 19.62 -23.84
C ARG A 26 4.60 19.72 -23.45
N PHE A 27 4.23 19.18 -22.30
CA PHE A 27 2.83 18.97 -21.93
C PHE A 27 2.42 19.65 -20.64
N GLY A 28 3.36 20.10 -19.81
CA GLY A 28 3.07 20.66 -18.48
C GLY A 28 2.16 21.87 -18.53
N GLU A 29 2.45 22.84 -19.39
CA GLU A 29 1.64 24.05 -19.54
C GLU A 29 0.23 23.74 -20.06
N SER A 30 0.12 22.86 -21.07
CA SER A 30 -1.16 22.42 -21.62
C SER A 30 -2.01 21.64 -20.60
N MET A 31 -1.38 20.79 -19.78
CA MET A 31 -2.05 20.05 -18.70
C MET A 31 -2.51 20.96 -17.56
N GLU A 32 -1.73 21.99 -17.20
CA GLU A 32 -2.12 23.00 -16.21
C GLU A 32 -3.33 23.81 -16.70
N GLN A 33 -3.33 24.24 -17.97
CA GLN A 33 -4.44 24.96 -18.58
C GLN A 33 -5.70 24.10 -18.65
N THR A 34 -5.58 22.85 -19.15
CA THR A 34 -6.71 21.92 -19.24
C THR A 34 -7.33 21.65 -17.87
N PHE A 35 -6.52 21.49 -16.83
CA PHE A 35 -7.01 21.28 -15.48
C PHE A 35 -7.70 22.52 -14.90
N SER A 36 -7.17 23.72 -15.16
CA SER A 36 -7.81 24.98 -14.78
C SER A 36 -9.17 25.14 -15.45
N ASP A 37 -9.27 24.81 -16.73
CA ASP A 37 -10.51 24.89 -17.50
C ASP A 37 -11.56 23.89 -17.00
N LEU A 38 -11.16 22.64 -16.74
CA LEU A 38 -12.04 21.64 -16.14
C LEU A 38 -12.50 22.05 -14.73
N CYS A 39 -11.64 22.69 -13.94
CA CYS A 39 -12.02 23.21 -12.63
C CYS A 39 -13.04 24.35 -12.74
N ASN A 40 -12.88 25.25 -13.72
CA ASN A 40 -13.83 26.32 -13.99
C ASN A 40 -15.18 25.77 -14.46
N GLU A 41 -15.19 24.78 -15.33
CA GLU A 41 -16.40 24.16 -15.86
C GLU A 41 -17.17 23.40 -14.76
N GLN A 42 -16.50 22.57 -13.96
CA GLN A 42 -17.12 21.89 -12.82
C GLN A 42 -17.65 22.87 -11.78
N SER A 43 -16.90 23.94 -11.49
CA SER A 43 -17.32 24.98 -10.55
C SER A 43 -18.52 25.76 -11.06
N ASN A 44 -18.61 26.04 -12.36
CA ASN A 44 -19.75 26.75 -12.95
C ASN A 44 -21.01 25.88 -13.08
N VAL A 45 -20.87 24.57 -13.36
CA VAL A 45 -22.00 23.66 -13.58
C VAL A 45 -22.58 23.13 -12.25
N LYS A 46 -21.73 22.81 -11.27
CA LYS A 46 -22.16 22.21 -9.99
C LYS A 46 -21.99 23.13 -8.79
N GLY A 47 -21.46 24.34 -9.00
CA GLY A 47 -21.09 25.27 -7.93
C GLY A 47 -19.93 24.80 -7.05
N ARG A 48 -19.37 23.60 -7.31
CA ARG A 48 -18.44 22.87 -6.43
C ARG A 48 -17.63 21.85 -7.22
N LEU A 49 -16.36 21.67 -6.83
CA LEU A 49 -15.52 20.55 -7.27
C LEU A 49 -15.93 19.27 -6.54
N SER A 50 -16.32 18.25 -7.30
CA SER A 50 -16.64 16.94 -6.74
C SER A 50 -15.37 16.17 -6.33
N LEU A 51 -15.38 15.56 -5.14
CA LEU A 51 -14.25 14.78 -4.62
C LEU A 51 -13.86 13.66 -5.59
N GLN A 52 -14.86 12.98 -6.15
CA GLN A 52 -14.68 11.92 -7.14
C GLN A 52 -13.92 12.42 -8.38
N PHE A 53 -14.23 13.63 -8.85
CA PHE A 53 -13.52 14.23 -9.98
C PHE A 53 -12.05 14.49 -9.64
N VAL A 54 -11.79 15.16 -8.50
CA VAL A 54 -10.41 15.48 -8.07
C VAL A 54 -9.59 14.20 -7.91
N VAL A 55 -10.10 13.21 -7.20
CA VAL A 55 -9.39 11.93 -7.00
C VAL A 55 -9.16 11.20 -8.31
N SER A 56 -10.16 11.14 -9.20
CA SER A 56 -10.03 10.48 -10.50
C SER A 56 -8.94 11.13 -11.36
N THR A 57 -8.96 12.46 -11.48
CA THR A 57 -7.95 13.19 -12.24
C THR A 57 -6.56 13.00 -11.66
N PHE A 58 -6.41 13.05 -10.33
CA PHE A 58 -5.12 12.82 -9.68
C PHE A 58 -4.60 11.40 -9.88
N VAL A 59 -5.48 10.39 -9.85
CA VAL A 59 -5.12 8.99 -10.12
C VAL A 59 -4.64 8.83 -11.58
N GLU A 60 -5.38 9.38 -12.54
CA GLU A 60 -5.03 9.33 -13.96
C GLU A 60 -3.69 10.02 -14.24
N THR A 61 -3.48 11.22 -13.70
CA THR A 61 -2.22 11.96 -13.84
C THR A 61 -1.07 11.23 -13.16
N SER A 62 -1.28 10.68 -11.96
CA SER A 62 -0.25 9.89 -11.26
C SER A 62 0.14 8.64 -12.05
N ALA A 63 -0.84 7.93 -12.64
CA ALA A 63 -0.57 6.78 -13.50
C ALA A 63 0.25 7.17 -14.74
N GLY A 64 -0.03 8.34 -15.33
CA GLY A 64 0.77 8.93 -16.41
C GLY A 64 2.20 9.23 -16.00
N VAL A 65 2.42 9.86 -14.82
CA VAL A 65 3.76 10.12 -14.27
C VAL A 65 4.55 8.83 -14.14
N VAL A 66 3.92 7.78 -13.58
CA VAL A 66 4.58 6.49 -13.40
C VAL A 66 4.93 5.89 -14.76
N LYS A 67 3.98 5.83 -15.70
CA LYS A 67 4.21 5.25 -17.03
C LYS A 67 5.36 5.93 -17.78
N GLU A 68 5.37 7.26 -17.86
CA GLU A 68 6.41 8.01 -18.58
C GLU A 68 7.79 7.86 -17.94
N ASN A 69 7.86 7.86 -16.59
CA ASN A 69 9.10 7.54 -15.90
C ASN A 69 9.56 6.09 -16.18
N LEU A 70 8.64 5.13 -16.29
CA LEU A 70 8.97 3.75 -16.62
C LEU A 70 9.47 3.58 -18.06
N ASP A 71 8.92 4.31 -19.02
CA ASP A 71 9.33 4.23 -20.43
C ASP A 71 10.71 4.84 -20.65
N LYS A 72 11.04 5.94 -19.95
CA LYS A 72 12.40 6.50 -19.94
C LYS A 72 13.43 5.55 -19.31
N VAL A 73 13.02 4.77 -18.31
CA VAL A 73 13.85 3.75 -17.65
C VAL A 73 14.02 2.50 -18.54
N ASN A 74 13.02 2.14 -19.36
CA ASN A 74 13.09 1.00 -20.28
C ASN A 74 14.11 1.19 -21.42
N GLY A 75 14.43 2.44 -21.79
CA GLY A 75 15.42 2.76 -22.83
C GLY A 75 16.89 2.63 -22.39
N ALA A 76 17.16 2.42 -21.09
CA ALA A 76 18.52 2.34 -20.55
C ALA A 76 18.74 0.98 -19.87
N ASN A 77 19.77 0.24 -20.31
CA ASN A 77 20.41 -0.98 -19.79
C ASN A 77 19.66 -1.89 -18.78
N PRO A 78 19.80 -3.23 -18.86
CA PRO A 78 19.08 -4.20 -18.01
C PRO A 78 19.28 -4.04 -16.49
N MET A 79 20.29 -3.28 -16.04
CA MET A 79 20.47 -2.87 -14.64
C MET A 79 19.30 -2.03 -14.08
N ASN A 80 18.45 -1.45 -14.94
CA ASN A 80 17.28 -0.67 -14.58
C ASN A 80 16.04 -1.49 -14.19
N TYR A 81 15.99 -2.79 -14.48
CA TYR A 81 14.82 -3.61 -14.13
C TYR A 81 14.66 -3.78 -12.61
N TRP A 82 15.78 -3.85 -11.88
CA TRP A 82 15.81 -3.87 -10.43
C TRP A 82 15.31 -2.54 -9.84
N LEU A 83 15.84 -1.42 -10.36
CA LEU A 83 15.43 -0.07 -9.95
C LEU A 83 13.94 0.14 -10.24
N LYS A 84 13.44 -0.37 -11.38
CA LYS A 84 12.03 -0.32 -11.78
C LYS A 84 11.10 -1.00 -10.77
N ASN A 85 11.44 -2.21 -10.33
CA ASN A 85 10.60 -2.94 -9.37
C ASN A 85 10.67 -2.34 -7.97
N VAL A 86 11.84 -1.83 -7.55
CA VAL A 86 12.00 -1.13 -6.27
C VAL A 86 11.24 0.20 -6.26
N VAL A 87 11.34 0.97 -7.35
CA VAL A 87 10.62 2.26 -7.49
C VAL A 87 9.11 2.03 -7.59
N ILE A 88 8.63 1.02 -8.34
CA ILE A 88 7.20 0.68 -8.39
C ILE A 88 6.69 0.23 -7.02
N ALA A 89 7.40 -0.67 -6.33
CA ALA A 89 7.00 -1.13 -5.00
C ALA A 89 6.99 0.03 -3.98
N GLY A 90 7.99 0.91 -4.06
CA GLY A 90 8.07 2.12 -3.25
C GLY A 90 6.92 3.10 -3.55
N LEU A 91 6.59 3.32 -4.82
CA LEU A 91 5.50 4.19 -5.25
C LEU A 91 4.13 3.63 -4.88
N ILE A 92 3.91 2.32 -5.00
CA ILE A 92 2.67 1.67 -4.55
C ILE A 92 2.54 1.80 -3.04
N SER A 93 3.60 1.54 -2.28
CA SER A 93 3.59 1.69 -0.82
C SER A 93 3.36 3.14 -0.40
N PHE A 94 3.99 4.09 -1.09
CA PHE A 94 3.78 5.52 -0.88
C PHE A 94 2.35 5.94 -1.22
N PHE A 95 1.79 5.46 -2.33
CA PHE A 95 0.44 5.80 -2.74
C PHE A 95 -0.61 5.22 -1.79
N LEU A 96 -0.42 3.98 -1.31
CA LEU A 96 -1.26 3.39 -0.27
C LEU A 96 -1.16 4.16 1.04
N ALA A 97 0.04 4.60 1.46
CA ALA A 97 0.22 5.44 2.63
C ALA A 97 -0.42 6.83 2.47
N VAL A 98 -0.35 7.43 1.29
CA VAL A 98 -0.98 8.72 0.98
C VAL A 98 -2.51 8.59 0.96
N LEU A 99 -3.07 7.59 0.26
CA LEU A 99 -4.53 7.35 0.27
C LEU A 99 -5.08 7.15 1.68
N PHE A 100 -4.30 6.50 2.54
CA PHE A 100 -4.67 6.20 3.90
C PHE A 100 -4.57 7.41 4.84
N THR A 101 -3.46 8.16 4.77
CA THR A 101 -3.31 9.43 5.51
C THR A 101 -4.35 10.45 5.05
N PHE A 102 -4.70 10.45 3.76
CA PHE A 102 -5.78 11.25 3.20
C PHE A 102 -7.12 10.87 3.84
N GLY A 103 -7.45 9.57 3.95
CA GLY A 103 -8.65 9.10 4.64
C GLY A 103 -8.76 9.55 6.10
N THR A 104 -7.65 9.55 6.85
CA THR A 104 -7.62 10.02 8.24
C THR A 104 -7.73 11.55 8.38
N PHE A 105 -7.35 12.31 7.34
CA PHE A 105 -7.41 13.77 7.34
C PHE A 105 -8.85 14.31 7.22
N PHE A 106 -9.81 13.46 6.80
CA PHE A 106 -11.21 13.84 6.57
C PHE A 106 -12.19 13.35 7.64
N SER A 107 -11.69 12.84 8.78
CA SER A 107 -12.52 12.55 9.95
C SER A 107 -12.96 13.87 10.61
N ASP A 108 -14.22 13.96 11.07
CA ASP A 108 -14.91 15.20 11.48
C ASP A 108 -14.27 15.96 12.67
N ASN A 109 -13.15 15.49 13.22
CA ASN A 109 -12.46 16.11 14.36
C ASN A 109 -10.91 16.00 14.28
N PRO A 110 -10.26 16.71 13.34
CA PRO A 110 -8.82 16.56 13.06
C PRO A 110 -7.91 16.98 14.22
N GLY A 111 -8.38 17.87 15.10
CA GLY A 111 -7.57 18.46 16.18
C GLY A 111 -7.35 17.55 17.40
N LYS A 112 -8.24 16.60 17.68
CA LYS A 112 -8.10 15.67 18.82
C LYS A 112 -7.36 14.38 18.45
N GLN A 113 -7.48 13.91 17.21
CA GLN A 113 -6.80 12.68 16.79
C GLN A 113 -5.30 12.91 16.52
N LEU A 114 -4.88 14.05 15.96
CA LEU A 114 -3.48 14.23 15.53
C LEU A 114 -2.43 14.10 16.65
N SER A 115 -2.76 14.48 17.90
CA SER A 115 -1.82 14.37 19.03
C SER A 115 -1.69 12.94 19.57
N GLU A 116 -2.74 12.11 19.49
CA GLU A 116 -2.71 10.72 19.94
C GLU A 116 -2.25 9.76 18.83
N PHE A 117 -2.44 10.10 17.54
CA PHE A 117 -2.06 9.28 16.39
C PHE A 117 -0.59 9.38 15.96
N SER A 118 0.13 10.44 16.36
CA SER A 118 1.38 10.87 15.68
C SER A 118 2.59 9.95 15.88
N PHE A 119 2.67 9.21 17.00
CA PHE A 119 3.78 8.27 17.25
C PHE A 119 3.51 6.83 16.76
N PRO A 120 2.36 6.18 17.08
CA PRO A 120 2.13 4.78 16.71
C PRO A 120 2.05 4.56 15.20
N VAL A 121 1.46 5.51 14.47
CA VAL A 121 1.23 5.38 13.03
C VAL A 121 2.51 5.60 12.23
N LEU A 122 3.34 6.56 12.61
CA LEU A 122 4.61 6.78 11.93
C LEU A 122 5.56 5.60 12.15
N ASP A 123 5.60 5.03 13.35
CA ASP A 123 6.39 3.84 13.65
C ASP A 123 5.85 2.59 12.96
N PHE A 124 4.51 2.46 12.85
CA PHE A 124 3.88 1.45 12.02
C PHE A 124 4.33 1.58 10.56
N PHE A 125 4.25 2.77 9.97
CA PHE A 125 4.69 3.02 8.58
C PHE A 125 6.19 2.83 8.37
N ARG A 126 7.02 3.20 9.34
CA ARG A 126 8.48 2.97 9.31
C ARG A 126 8.78 1.48 9.32
N GLY A 127 8.15 0.73 10.24
CA GLY A 127 8.26 -0.74 10.27
C GLY A 127 7.83 -1.35 8.95
N TRP A 128 6.73 -0.85 8.38
CA TRP A 128 6.19 -1.29 7.10
C TRP A 128 7.12 -1.01 5.91
N LEU A 129 7.69 0.19 5.84
CA LEU A 129 8.62 0.57 4.78
C LEU A 129 9.89 -0.30 4.83
N ILE A 130 10.41 -0.53 6.03
CA ILE A 130 11.56 -1.43 6.21
C ILE A 130 11.19 -2.85 5.74
N GLN A 131 10.00 -3.31 6.10
CA GLN A 131 9.51 -4.65 5.75
C GLN A 131 9.29 -4.81 4.24
N THR A 132 8.77 -3.79 3.54
CA THR A 132 8.61 -3.81 2.07
C THR A 132 9.94 -3.70 1.35
N ILE A 133 10.90 -2.92 1.85
CA ILE A 133 12.25 -2.86 1.30
C ILE A 133 12.92 -4.23 1.43
N VAL A 134 12.91 -4.83 2.63
CA VAL A 134 13.47 -6.17 2.88
C VAL A 134 12.78 -7.22 2.00
N PHE A 135 11.45 -7.20 1.94
CA PHE A 135 10.67 -8.07 1.07
C PHE A 135 11.06 -7.91 -0.40
N THR A 136 11.17 -6.67 -0.89
CA THR A 136 11.54 -6.38 -2.27
C THR A 136 12.95 -6.86 -2.55
N PHE A 137 13.90 -6.70 -1.64
CA PHE A 137 15.25 -7.27 -1.78
C PHE A 137 15.23 -8.80 -1.83
N ILE A 138 14.49 -9.44 -0.93
CA ILE A 138 14.37 -10.91 -0.85
C ILE A 138 13.72 -11.48 -2.12
N VAL A 139 12.66 -10.84 -2.63
CA VAL A 139 11.93 -11.30 -3.82
C VAL A 139 12.65 -10.92 -5.12
N SER A 140 13.23 -9.72 -5.20
CA SER A 140 13.87 -9.21 -6.43
C SER A 140 15.28 -9.76 -6.62
N GLY A 141 16.00 -10.12 -5.56
CA GLY A 141 17.34 -10.70 -5.63
C GLY A 141 17.42 -12.06 -6.35
N LEU A 142 16.28 -12.59 -6.82
CA LEU A 142 16.17 -13.95 -7.35
C LEU A 142 15.71 -14.04 -8.79
N ARG A 143 15.23 -12.92 -9.36
CA ARG A 143 14.58 -12.92 -10.67
C ARG A 143 15.40 -12.27 -11.77
N SER A 144 16.72 -12.19 -11.56
CA SER A 144 17.69 -11.80 -12.59
C SER A 144 17.73 -12.88 -13.68
N GLY A 145 16.74 -12.90 -14.58
CA GLY A 145 16.78 -13.72 -15.80
C GLY A 145 15.42 -14.07 -16.42
N GLU A 146 14.34 -14.13 -15.64
CA GLU A 146 13.01 -14.55 -16.15
C GLU A 146 12.03 -13.38 -16.23
N SER A 147 11.48 -13.17 -17.43
CA SER A 147 10.40 -12.21 -17.65
C SER A 147 9.14 -12.69 -16.91
N VAL A 148 8.82 -12.00 -15.83
CA VAL A 148 7.60 -12.30 -15.07
C VAL A 148 6.41 -11.88 -15.90
N SER A 149 5.60 -12.83 -16.34
CA SER A 149 4.29 -12.53 -16.91
C SER A 149 3.47 -11.77 -15.87
N ALA A 150 3.03 -10.54 -16.21
CA ALA A 150 2.23 -9.69 -15.31
C ALA A 150 0.98 -10.43 -14.79
N LYS A 151 0.40 -11.31 -15.61
CA LYS A 151 -0.71 -12.17 -15.22
C LYS A 151 -0.37 -13.07 -14.02
N ASN A 152 0.82 -13.68 -14.03
CA ASN A 152 1.25 -14.56 -12.93
C ASN A 152 1.53 -13.78 -11.64
N LEU A 153 2.01 -12.53 -11.76
CA LEU A 153 2.18 -11.64 -10.60
C LEU A 153 0.83 -11.32 -9.96
N VAL A 154 -0.13 -10.86 -10.76
CA VAL A 154 -1.48 -10.50 -10.28
C VAL A 154 -2.17 -11.69 -9.64
N THR A 155 -2.14 -12.87 -10.27
CA THR A 155 -2.74 -14.09 -9.70
C THR A 155 -2.07 -14.48 -8.38
N THR A 156 -0.74 -14.35 -8.28
CA THR A 156 -0.02 -14.67 -7.03
C THR A 156 -0.36 -13.69 -5.92
N LEU A 157 -0.44 -12.39 -6.22
CA LEU A 157 -0.84 -11.36 -5.26
C LEU A 157 -2.29 -11.52 -4.82
N ALA A 158 -3.20 -11.81 -5.75
CA ALA A 158 -4.60 -12.06 -5.45
C ALA A 158 -4.78 -13.30 -4.55
N ALA A 159 -4.09 -14.40 -4.87
CA ALA A 159 -4.12 -15.61 -4.05
C ALA A 159 -3.59 -15.35 -2.63
N ALA A 160 -2.49 -14.60 -2.50
CA ALA A 160 -1.95 -14.20 -1.20
C ALA A 160 -2.95 -13.33 -0.41
N GLY A 161 -3.57 -12.36 -1.08
CA GLY A 161 -4.60 -11.49 -0.50
C GLY A 161 -5.82 -12.27 0.02
N VAL A 162 -6.33 -13.20 -0.77
CA VAL A 162 -7.45 -14.08 -0.37
C VAL A 162 -7.05 -14.97 0.79
N PHE A 163 -5.85 -15.56 0.76
CA PHE A 163 -5.34 -16.38 1.86
C PHE A 163 -5.23 -15.59 3.16
N GLY A 164 -4.66 -14.38 3.12
CA GLY A 164 -4.59 -13.49 4.27
C GLY A 164 -5.98 -13.13 4.80
N LEU A 165 -6.94 -12.87 3.90
CA LEU A 165 -8.32 -12.52 4.29
C LEU A 165 -9.00 -13.69 5.01
N LEU A 166 -8.86 -14.91 4.47
CA LEU A 166 -9.42 -16.12 5.06
C LEU A 166 -8.88 -16.40 6.47
N LEU A 167 -7.60 -16.12 6.70
CA LEU A 167 -6.99 -16.29 8.03
C LEU A 167 -7.53 -15.29 9.06
N ILE A 168 -8.06 -14.15 8.64
CA ILE A 168 -8.40 -13.05 9.54
C ILE A 168 -9.88 -12.83 9.70
N ALA A 169 -10.66 -13.26 8.73
CA ALA A 169 -12.11 -13.22 8.79
C ALA A 169 -12.66 -13.76 10.14
N PRO A 170 -12.16 -14.86 10.74
CA PRO A 170 -12.62 -15.31 12.04
C PRO A 170 -12.37 -14.30 13.17
N PHE A 171 -11.20 -13.66 13.19
CA PHE A 171 -10.87 -12.65 14.20
C PHE A 171 -11.68 -11.37 14.01
N ALA A 172 -11.88 -10.94 12.75
CA ALA A 172 -12.70 -9.78 12.43
C ALA A 172 -14.16 -10.00 12.82
N PHE A 173 -14.66 -11.22 12.56
CA PHE A 173 -15.98 -11.64 12.98
C PHE A 173 -16.13 -11.65 14.50
N MET A 174 -15.16 -12.22 15.23
CA MET A 174 -15.17 -12.24 16.70
C MET A 174 -15.14 -10.83 17.29
N GLU A 175 -14.29 -9.94 16.78
CA GLU A 175 -14.24 -8.54 17.24
C GLU A 175 -15.59 -7.85 17.03
N TYR A 176 -16.16 -7.96 15.82
CA TYR A 176 -17.46 -7.35 15.55
C TYR A 176 -18.59 -7.94 16.41
N TRP A 177 -18.58 -9.26 16.65
CA TRP A 177 -19.65 -9.94 17.38
C TRP A 177 -19.57 -9.76 18.90
N ASN A 178 -18.35 -9.72 19.45
CA ASN A 178 -18.12 -9.68 20.90
C ASN A 178 -17.95 -8.26 21.44
N ASN A 179 -17.78 -7.25 20.58
CA ASN A 179 -17.61 -5.86 20.99
C ASN A 179 -18.94 -5.07 20.84
N PRO A 180 -19.70 -4.84 21.92
CA PRO A 180 -20.97 -4.13 21.85
C PRO A 180 -20.83 -2.65 21.48
N VAL A 181 -19.66 -2.04 21.75
CA VAL A 181 -19.38 -0.63 21.43
C VAL A 181 -19.26 -0.43 19.92
N ILE A 182 -18.71 -1.42 19.20
CA ILE A 182 -18.69 -1.43 17.73
C ILE A 182 -20.11 -1.63 17.19
N GLN A 183 -20.90 -2.52 17.79
CA GLN A 183 -22.28 -2.79 17.34
C GLN A 183 -23.24 -1.62 17.58
N SER A 184 -23.06 -0.89 18.69
CA SER A 184 -23.83 0.33 18.97
C SER A 184 -23.44 1.49 18.06
N GLY A 185 -22.31 1.38 17.35
CA GLY A 185 -21.75 2.44 16.51
C GLY A 185 -21.07 3.55 17.31
N GLU A 186 -20.81 3.32 18.60
CA GLU A 186 -20.10 4.27 19.47
C GLU A 186 -18.61 4.32 19.17
N SER A 187 -18.03 3.21 18.68
CA SER A 187 -16.63 3.13 18.26
C SER A 187 -16.51 2.53 16.85
N PRO A 188 -15.62 3.06 15.99
CA PRO A 188 -15.38 2.48 14.66
C PRO A 188 -14.64 1.14 14.78
N PHE A 189 -14.87 0.25 13.82
CA PHE A 189 -14.11 -1.01 13.70
C PHE A 189 -12.60 -0.73 13.54
N PRO A 190 -11.70 -1.43 14.27
CA PRO A 190 -10.26 -1.13 14.29
C PRO A 190 -9.55 -1.60 13.01
N LEU A 191 -9.86 -0.96 11.88
CA LEU A 191 -9.41 -1.35 10.55
C LEU A 191 -7.88 -1.44 10.42
N MET A 192 -7.14 -0.60 11.15
CA MET A 192 -5.66 -0.57 11.07
C MET A 192 -5.05 -1.86 11.63
N LEU A 193 -5.59 -2.32 12.75
CA LEU A 193 -5.18 -3.56 13.38
C LEU A 193 -5.42 -4.72 12.41
N PHE A 194 -6.63 -4.80 11.84
CA PHE A 194 -7.01 -5.85 10.88
C PHE A 194 -6.22 -5.79 9.57
N LEU A 195 -5.87 -4.60 9.09
CA LEU A 195 -5.00 -4.43 7.93
C LEU A 195 -3.57 -4.94 8.21
N GLY A 196 -3.02 -4.65 9.39
CA GLY A 196 -1.71 -5.15 9.82
C GLY A 196 -1.71 -6.67 10.00
N LEU A 197 -2.75 -7.19 10.66
CA LEU A 197 -3.01 -8.63 10.76
C LEU A 197 -3.08 -9.25 9.37
N TRP A 198 -3.69 -8.60 8.37
CA TRP A 198 -3.91 -9.10 7.00
C TRP A 198 -2.71 -9.09 6.13
N LEU A 199 -1.93 -8.03 6.18
CA LEU A 199 -0.77 -7.96 5.34
C LEU A 199 0.33 -8.95 5.78
N THR A 200 0.45 -9.22 7.07
CA THR A 200 1.48 -10.14 7.57
C THR A 200 1.40 -11.56 6.96
N PRO A 201 0.25 -12.26 6.93
CA PRO A 201 0.09 -13.54 6.24
C PRO A 201 0.18 -13.43 4.72
N VAL A 202 -0.21 -12.30 4.12
CA VAL A 202 0.04 -12.03 2.69
C VAL A 202 1.55 -12.06 2.42
N MET A 203 2.34 -11.36 3.23
CA MET A 203 3.80 -11.36 3.11
C MET A 203 4.41 -12.74 3.35
N LEU A 204 3.95 -13.47 4.38
CA LEU A 204 4.34 -14.85 4.63
C LEU A 204 4.11 -15.74 3.40
N PHE A 205 2.92 -15.67 2.81
CA PHE A 205 2.56 -16.45 1.62
C PHE A 205 3.48 -16.12 0.43
N LEU A 206 3.73 -14.83 0.18
CA LEU A 206 4.57 -14.39 -0.92
C LEU A 206 6.04 -14.79 -0.76
N VAL A 207 6.57 -14.76 0.47
CA VAL A 207 7.95 -15.21 0.76
C VAL A 207 8.06 -16.74 0.71
N ALA A 208 7.04 -17.47 1.18
CA ALA A 208 7.03 -18.94 1.19
C ALA A 208 6.87 -19.53 -0.22
N THR A 209 6.07 -18.91 -1.08
CA THR A 209 5.77 -19.38 -2.45
C THR A 209 7.01 -19.82 -3.24
N PRO A 210 8.07 -19.01 -3.39
CA PRO A 210 9.25 -19.42 -4.17
C PRO A 210 10.04 -20.55 -3.50
N ILE A 211 10.01 -20.66 -2.16
CA ILE A 211 10.66 -21.78 -1.44
C ILE A 211 9.93 -23.08 -1.76
N VAL A 212 8.60 -23.06 -1.60
CA VAL A 212 7.73 -24.19 -1.90
C VAL A 212 7.92 -24.60 -3.36
N ARG A 213 7.86 -23.66 -4.32
CA ARG A 213 8.10 -23.96 -5.75
C ARG A 213 9.46 -24.59 -6.01
N SER A 214 10.53 -24.09 -5.39
CA SER A 214 11.88 -24.66 -5.55
C SER A 214 11.99 -26.09 -5.03
N PHE A 215 11.28 -26.39 -3.94
CA PHE A 215 11.21 -27.73 -3.37
C PHE A 215 10.44 -28.68 -4.30
N TRP A 216 9.28 -28.25 -4.81
CA TRP A 216 8.46 -29.05 -5.74
C TRP A 216 9.12 -29.29 -7.09
N SER A 217 9.92 -28.34 -7.59
CA SER A 217 10.61 -28.51 -8.88
C SER A 217 11.80 -29.46 -8.81
N GLY A 218 12.14 -29.99 -7.63
CA GLY A 218 13.33 -30.82 -7.43
C GLY A 218 14.64 -30.08 -7.73
N ALA A 219 14.59 -28.75 -7.81
CA ALA A 219 15.78 -27.93 -8.02
C ALA A 219 16.66 -28.07 -6.78
N SER A 220 17.97 -28.13 -6.98
CA SER A 220 18.87 -28.31 -5.85
C SER A 220 18.78 -27.07 -4.95
N VAL A 221 18.10 -27.22 -3.82
CA VAL A 221 17.88 -26.18 -2.81
C VAL A 221 19.22 -25.63 -2.30
N LEU A 222 20.32 -26.35 -2.54
CA LEU A 222 21.70 -26.00 -2.23
C LEU A 222 22.38 -25.03 -3.20
N GLU A 223 21.82 -24.68 -4.36
CA GLU A 223 22.48 -23.76 -5.29
C GLU A 223 22.65 -22.34 -4.71
N ARG A 224 21.82 -21.95 -3.73
CA ARG A 224 21.86 -20.62 -3.09
C ARG A 224 21.54 -20.69 -1.58
N PRO A 225 22.40 -21.29 -0.76
CA PRO A 225 22.08 -21.62 0.63
C PRO A 225 21.87 -20.37 1.49
N ILE A 226 22.62 -19.29 1.23
CA ILE A 226 22.50 -18.02 1.97
C ILE A 226 21.14 -17.36 1.72
N SER A 227 20.68 -17.31 0.47
CA SER A 227 19.38 -16.71 0.14
C SER A 227 18.23 -17.49 0.75
N LEU A 228 18.31 -18.83 0.73
CA LEU A 228 17.34 -19.68 1.39
C LEU A 228 17.33 -19.45 2.90
N ALA A 229 18.50 -19.43 3.53
CA ALA A 229 18.62 -19.19 4.97
C ALA A 229 18.01 -17.83 5.37
N LEU A 230 18.30 -16.76 4.63
CA LEU A 230 17.72 -15.44 4.87
C LEU A 230 16.18 -15.43 4.75
N ARG A 231 15.63 -16.14 3.76
CA ARG A 231 14.17 -16.28 3.61
C ARG A 231 13.54 -17.07 4.75
N MET A 232 14.16 -18.16 5.16
CA MET A 232 13.67 -18.97 6.27
C MET A 232 13.70 -18.17 7.58
N LEU A 233 14.77 -17.40 7.81
CA LEU A 233 14.86 -16.47 8.94
C LEU A 233 13.78 -15.40 8.88
N PHE A 234 13.54 -14.81 7.70
CA PHE A 234 12.51 -13.80 7.52
C PHE A 234 11.10 -14.37 7.71
N LEU A 235 10.81 -15.56 7.19
CA LEU A 235 9.55 -16.27 7.43
C LEU A 235 9.34 -16.52 8.92
N LEU A 236 10.37 -17.02 9.63
CA LEU A 236 10.30 -17.24 11.07
C LEU A 236 9.98 -15.94 11.80
N PHE A 237 10.68 -14.85 11.47
CA PHE A 237 10.42 -13.53 12.05
C PHE A 237 8.98 -13.07 11.81
N LEU A 238 8.48 -13.14 10.57
CA LEU A 238 7.11 -12.76 10.22
C LEU A 238 6.06 -13.62 10.97
N SER A 239 6.32 -14.94 11.09
CA SER A 239 5.44 -15.84 11.82
C SER A 239 5.40 -15.51 13.30
N LEU A 240 6.55 -15.26 13.92
CA LEU A 240 6.62 -14.86 15.34
C LEU A 240 5.92 -13.51 15.58
N LEU A 241 6.14 -12.53 14.70
CA LEU A 241 5.47 -11.23 14.76
C LEU A 241 3.94 -11.39 14.72
N TRP A 242 3.44 -12.19 13.77
CA TRP A 242 2.00 -12.41 13.62
C TRP A 242 1.38 -13.14 14.81
N LEU A 243 2.04 -14.19 15.31
CA LEU A 243 1.58 -14.94 16.47
C LEU A 243 1.55 -14.07 17.74
N ASN A 244 2.55 -13.21 17.92
CA ASN A 244 2.56 -12.26 19.03
C ASN A 244 1.43 -11.24 18.91
N LEU A 245 1.18 -10.72 17.70
CA LEU A 245 0.06 -9.80 17.45
C LEU A 245 -1.29 -10.46 17.76
N ILE A 246 -1.51 -11.70 17.33
CA ILE A 246 -2.73 -12.44 17.70
C ILE A 246 -2.81 -12.65 19.20
N ARG A 247 -1.73 -13.11 19.83
CA ARG A 247 -1.69 -13.38 21.27
C ARG A 247 -2.05 -12.14 22.09
N ASP A 248 -1.52 -10.99 21.69
CA ASP A 248 -1.75 -9.70 22.31
C ASP A 248 -3.21 -9.25 22.18
N GLN A 249 -3.82 -9.47 21.01
CA GLN A 249 -5.16 -8.99 20.68
C GLN A 249 -6.29 -9.99 21.01
N MET A 250 -5.93 -11.25 21.30
CA MET A 250 -6.88 -12.32 21.60
C MET A 250 -7.84 -11.99 22.78
N PRO A 251 -7.40 -11.36 23.88
CA PRO A 251 -8.30 -10.96 24.95
C PRO A 251 -9.40 -10.00 24.49
N CYS A 252 -9.07 -9.09 23.57
CA CYS A 252 -10.00 -8.11 23.02
C CYS A 252 -11.01 -8.78 22.08
N PHE A 253 -10.55 -9.65 21.17
CA PHE A 253 -11.44 -10.39 20.26
C PHE A 253 -12.46 -11.28 21.00
N LEU A 254 -12.14 -11.76 22.20
CA LEU A 254 -13.04 -12.58 23.00
C LEU A 254 -14.03 -11.76 23.83
N GLY A 255 -13.95 -10.42 23.80
CA GLY A 255 -14.78 -9.53 24.61
C GLY A 255 -14.55 -9.70 26.12
N GLY A 256 -13.40 -10.25 26.53
CA GLY A 256 -13.14 -10.68 27.90
C GLY A 256 -12.59 -9.59 28.82
N VAL A 257 -12.16 -8.45 28.28
CA VAL A 257 -11.45 -7.41 29.04
C VAL A 257 -12.07 -6.04 28.77
N PRO A 258 -12.56 -5.32 29.81
CA PRO A 258 -12.98 -3.93 29.66
C PRO A 258 -11.76 -3.03 29.43
N GLY A 259 -11.84 -2.11 28.46
CA GLY A 259 -10.76 -1.18 28.10
C GLY A 259 -9.82 -1.68 27.01
N CYS A 260 -10.28 -2.63 26.19
CA CYS A 260 -9.67 -2.97 24.91
C CYS A 260 -10.18 -1.99 23.84
N ASP A 261 -9.81 -0.72 23.99
CA ASP A 261 -10.23 0.40 23.15
C ASP A 261 -9.00 1.16 22.63
#